data_AF-A0A7R9B909-F1
#
_entry.id   AF-A0A7R9B909-F1
#
_cell.length_a   1.000
_cell.length_b   1.000
_cell.length_c   1.000
_cell.angle_alpha   90.00
_cell.angle_beta   90.00
_cell.angle_gamma   90.00
#
_symmetry.space_group_name_H-M   'P 1'
#
loop_
_entity.id
_entity.type
_entity.pdbx_description
1 polymer ?
#
loop_
_entity_poly.entity_id
_entity_poly.type
_entity_poly.pdbx_seq_one_letter_code
_entity_poly.pdbx_strand_id
1 'polypeptide(L)'
;VNDAIVAYLHEKEVTIYSDYCFVDWTMNPNQSNICSAKFQTRTKYIDIQCDALFFYGNKDVSSRTFSALNNASLVYNGRLVINTTFQTNDPYIFAGGSLTKYAGRLYADKYNHCYYNAVEVGGKMAQEVLKIWDPTVEPTRRGETLDNILPHTFTKPLVINCQLPGKINFLHVLKPGVIVPIQAVIQQESY
;
A
#
# COMPACT_ATOMS: atom_id res chain seq x y z
N VAL A 1 -11.13 12.97 -8.06
CA VAL A 1 -10.26 12.55 -9.19
C VAL A 1 -9.76 13.82 -9.86
N ASN A 2 -8.56 13.84 -10.45
CA ASN A 2 -8.06 15.05 -11.11
C ASN A 2 -8.90 15.35 -12.37
N ASP A 3 -9.55 16.51 -12.43
CA ASP A 3 -10.47 16.90 -13.50
C ASP A 3 -9.81 16.86 -14.88
N ALA A 4 -8.51 17.14 -14.96
CA ALA A 4 -7.74 17.07 -16.20
C ALA A 4 -7.66 15.64 -16.76
N ILE A 5 -7.57 14.63 -15.89
CA ILE A 5 -7.52 13.21 -16.31
C ILE A 5 -8.90 12.80 -16.85
N VAL A 6 -9.97 13.20 -16.15
CA VAL A 6 -11.34 12.88 -16.56
C VAL A 6 -11.64 13.48 -17.93
N ALA A 7 -11.29 14.75 -18.15
CA ALA A 7 -11.45 15.41 -19.44
C ALA A 7 -10.68 14.70 -20.56
N TYR A 8 -9.42 14.32 -20.30
CA TYR A 8 -8.59 13.59 -21.26
C TYR A 8 -9.19 12.22 -21.64
N LEU A 9 -9.69 11.47 -20.65
CA LEU A 9 -10.31 10.17 -20.88
C LEU A 9 -11.60 10.30 -21.71
N HIS A 10 -12.41 11.34 -21.47
CA HIS A 10 -13.58 11.62 -22.30
C HIS A 10 -13.22 11.97 -23.75
N GLU A 11 -12.15 12.73 -23.98
CA GLU A 11 -11.63 13.02 -25.34
C GLU A 11 -11.23 11.73 -26.08
N LYS A 12 -10.78 10.71 -25.35
CA LYS A 12 -10.42 9.38 -25.90
C LYS A 12 -11.58 8.38 -25.90
N GLU A 13 -12.82 8.86 -25.80
CA GLU A 13 -14.03 8.04 -25.85
C GLU A 13 -14.10 6.98 -24.73
N VAL A 14 -13.40 7.20 -23.62
CA VAL A 14 -13.46 6.32 -22.45
C VAL A 14 -14.67 6.71 -21.59
N THR A 15 -15.60 5.78 -21.44
CA THR A 15 -16.75 5.93 -20.55
C THR A 15 -16.35 5.70 -19.10
N ILE A 16 -16.62 6.68 -18.24
CA ILE A 16 -16.30 6.63 -16.80
C ILE A 16 -17.60 6.45 -16.01
N TYR A 17 -17.62 5.42 -15.16
CA TYR A 17 -18.69 5.18 -14.19
C TYR A 17 -18.15 5.45 -12.78
N SER A 18 -18.80 6.36 -12.05
CA SER A 18 -18.45 6.71 -10.67
C SER A 18 -19.41 6.08 -9.67
N ASP A 19 -18.94 5.81 -8.45
CA ASP A 19 -19.73 5.28 -7.32
C ASP A 19 -20.31 3.87 -7.52
N TYR A 20 -19.72 3.10 -8.43
CA TYR A 20 -20.05 1.69 -8.66
C TYR A 20 -19.04 0.76 -7.99
N CYS A 21 -19.54 -0.26 -7.32
CA CYS A 21 -18.78 -1.37 -6.78
C CYS A 21 -18.90 -2.59 -7.71
N PHE A 22 -17.80 -3.28 -7.95
CA PHE A 22 -17.81 -4.57 -8.63
C PHE A 22 -18.60 -5.59 -7.81
N VAL A 23 -19.45 -6.37 -8.48
CA VAL A 23 -20.28 -7.41 -7.86
C VAL A 23 -19.81 -8.78 -8.32
N ASP A 24 -19.82 -9.00 -9.64
CA ASP A 24 -19.55 -10.30 -10.24
C ASP A 24 -19.19 -10.16 -11.73
N TRP A 25 -18.71 -11.22 -12.36
CA TRP A 25 -18.58 -11.30 -13.81
C TRP A 25 -19.35 -12.50 -14.36
N THR A 26 -19.72 -12.43 -15.63
CA THR A 26 -20.34 -13.56 -16.34
C THR A 26 -19.32 -14.13 -17.32
N MET A 27 -19.21 -15.45 -17.36
CA MET A 27 -18.39 -16.17 -18.34
C MET A 27 -19.29 -16.84 -19.39
N ASN A 28 -18.71 -17.15 -20.55
CA ASN A 28 -19.39 -17.95 -21.57
C ASN A 28 -19.73 -19.37 -21.02
N PRO A 29 -20.65 -20.12 -21.67
CA PRO A 29 -21.03 -21.47 -21.21
C PRO A 29 -19.85 -22.44 -21.03
N ASN A 30 -18.78 -22.24 -21.81
CA ASN A 30 -17.57 -23.06 -21.76
C ASN A 30 -16.56 -22.59 -20.69
N GLN A 31 -16.87 -21.53 -19.94
CA GLN A 31 -16.04 -20.91 -18.91
C GLN A 31 -14.61 -20.56 -19.36
N SER A 32 -14.43 -20.30 -20.66
CA SER A 32 -13.12 -19.96 -21.21
C SER A 32 -12.87 -18.45 -21.19
N ASN A 33 -13.90 -17.64 -21.41
CA ASN A 33 -13.79 -16.19 -21.55
C ASN A 33 -14.85 -15.47 -20.73
N ILE A 34 -14.49 -14.29 -20.22
CA ILE A 34 -15.45 -13.33 -19.68
C ILE A 34 -16.35 -12.81 -20.82
N CYS A 35 -17.62 -12.55 -20.50
CA CYS A 35 -18.58 -11.93 -21.41
C CYS A 35 -19.10 -10.60 -20.87
N SER A 36 -19.19 -10.46 -19.54
CA SER A 36 -19.68 -9.23 -18.94
C SER A 36 -19.20 -9.05 -17.50
N ALA A 37 -19.21 -7.80 -17.03
CA ALA A 37 -18.90 -7.43 -15.66
C ALA A 37 -20.05 -6.63 -15.06
N LYS A 38 -20.44 -7.00 -13.85
CA LYS A 38 -21.60 -6.48 -13.12
C LYS A 38 -21.16 -5.55 -12.01
N PHE A 39 -21.81 -4.40 -11.94
CA PHE A 39 -21.52 -3.38 -10.97
C PHE A 39 -22.79 -2.82 -10.34
N GLN A 40 -22.69 -2.39 -9.09
CA GLN A 40 -23.82 -1.80 -8.37
C GLN A 40 -23.42 -0.52 -7.61
N THR A 41 -24.34 0.43 -7.58
CA THR A 41 -24.36 1.52 -6.60
C THR A 41 -25.35 1.17 -5.50
N ARG A 42 -25.62 2.08 -4.57
CA ARG A 42 -26.70 1.92 -3.57
C ARG A 42 -28.10 1.77 -4.20
N THR A 43 -28.31 2.28 -5.41
CA THR A 43 -29.65 2.41 -6.00
C THR A 43 -29.74 1.88 -7.44
N LYS A 44 -28.62 1.54 -8.07
CA LYS A 44 -28.55 1.15 -9.49
C LYS A 44 -27.67 -0.06 -9.66
N TYR A 45 -27.98 -0.85 -10.68
CA TYR A 45 -27.22 -2.00 -11.11
C TYR A 45 -26.95 -1.88 -12.61
N ILE A 46 -25.73 -2.20 -13.04
CA ILE A 46 -25.31 -2.19 -14.44
C ILE A 46 -24.56 -3.48 -14.77
N ASP A 47 -24.75 -3.96 -15.99
CA ASP A 47 -24.05 -5.11 -16.56
C ASP A 47 -23.40 -4.67 -17.88
N ILE A 48 -22.07 -4.66 -17.91
CA ILE A 48 -21.28 -4.15 -19.04
C ILE A 48 -20.70 -5.34 -19.79
N GLN A 49 -21.08 -5.49 -21.06
CA GLN A 49 -20.49 -6.50 -21.94
C GLN A 49 -19.02 -6.17 -22.21
N CYS A 50 -18.14 -7.14 -22.05
CA CYS A 50 -16.71 -6.98 -22.27
C CYS A 50 -16.01 -8.31 -22.59
N ASP A 51 -14.94 -8.22 -23.38
CA ASP A 51 -14.07 -9.36 -23.71
C ASP A 51 -12.88 -9.50 -22.73
N ALA A 52 -12.59 -8.45 -21.96
CA ALA A 52 -11.53 -8.41 -20.98
C ALA A 52 -11.88 -7.49 -19.80
N LEU A 53 -11.43 -7.86 -18.60
CA LEU A 53 -11.56 -7.07 -17.39
C LEU A 53 -10.20 -6.91 -16.72
N PHE A 54 -9.78 -5.66 -16.51
CA PHE A 54 -8.57 -5.33 -15.77
C PHE A 54 -8.97 -4.74 -14.42
N PHE A 55 -8.74 -5.50 -13.34
CA PHE A 55 -9.16 -5.11 -11.99
C PHE A 55 -8.01 -4.43 -11.23
N TYR A 56 -8.14 -3.13 -10.98
CA TYR A 56 -7.19 -2.32 -10.21
C TYR A 56 -7.72 -2.00 -8.80
N GLY A 57 -8.17 -3.02 -8.07
CA GLY A 57 -8.64 -2.88 -6.71
C GLY A 57 -7.52 -2.68 -5.68
N ASN A 58 -7.92 -2.60 -4.41
CA ASN A 58 -6.97 -2.53 -3.30
C ASN A 58 -6.06 -3.76 -3.31
N LYS A 59 -4.75 -3.51 -3.28
CA LYS A 59 -3.74 -4.56 -3.19
C LYS A 59 -3.58 -4.96 -1.75
N ASP A 60 -3.59 -6.27 -1.51
CA ASP A 60 -3.25 -6.82 -0.21
C ASP A 60 -2.18 -7.91 -0.32
N VAL A 61 -1.75 -8.43 0.83
CA VAL A 61 -0.78 -9.52 0.93
C VAL A 61 -1.35 -10.75 0.23
N SER A 62 -0.56 -11.34 -0.67
CA SER A 62 -0.98 -12.55 -1.37
C SER A 62 -1.21 -13.69 -0.38
N SER A 63 -2.20 -14.55 -0.63
CA SER A 63 -2.47 -15.72 0.20
C SER A 63 -1.23 -16.61 0.36
N ARG A 64 -0.45 -16.78 -0.72
CA ARG A 64 0.82 -17.52 -0.69
C ARG A 64 1.85 -16.89 0.26
N THR A 65 2.01 -15.57 0.21
CA THR A 65 2.93 -14.86 1.11
C THR A 65 2.47 -15.00 2.57
N PHE A 66 1.18 -14.79 2.84
CA PHE A 66 0.60 -14.95 4.17
C PHE A 66 0.83 -16.37 4.73
N SER A 67 0.54 -17.42 3.93
CA SER A 67 0.80 -18.80 4.32
C SER A 67 2.28 -19.05 4.63
N ALA A 68 3.20 -18.50 3.83
CA ALA A 68 4.64 -18.65 4.09
C ALA A 68 5.06 -18.00 5.40
N LEU A 69 4.57 -16.80 5.71
CA LEU A 69 4.86 -16.09 6.96
C LEU A 69 4.32 -16.86 8.18
N ASN A 70 3.08 -17.36 8.09
CA ASN A 70 2.48 -18.15 9.18
C ASN A 70 3.21 -19.48 9.40
N ASN A 71 3.56 -20.18 8.33
CA ASN A 71 4.31 -21.44 8.44
C ASN A 71 5.70 -21.22 9.05
N ALA A 72 6.28 -20.02 8.85
CA ALA A 72 7.53 -19.59 9.50
C ALA A 72 7.34 -19.07 10.93
N SER A 73 6.13 -19.14 11.51
CA SER A 73 5.81 -18.64 12.85
C SER A 73 6.14 -17.14 13.05
N LEU A 74 6.02 -16.34 11.98
CA LEU A 74 6.18 -14.90 12.05
C LEU A 74 4.88 -14.23 12.52
N VAL A 75 4.99 -13.28 13.44
CA VAL A 75 3.82 -12.59 14.00
C VAL A 75 3.13 -11.75 12.92
N TYR A 76 1.88 -12.10 12.63
CA TYR A 76 1.05 -11.44 11.65
C TYR A 76 -0.25 -10.93 12.28
N ASN A 77 -0.56 -9.64 12.11
CA ASN A 77 -1.81 -9.04 12.58
C ASN A 77 -2.32 -8.05 11.53
N GLY A 78 -2.95 -8.57 10.47
CA GLY A 78 -3.31 -7.83 9.26
C GLY A 78 -2.13 -7.46 8.36
N ARG A 79 -0.91 -7.36 8.92
CA ARG A 79 0.39 -7.15 8.27
C ARG A 79 1.47 -7.87 9.08
N LEU A 80 2.65 -8.05 8.50
CA LEU A 80 3.82 -8.60 9.19
C LEU A 80 4.30 -7.61 10.25
N VAL A 81 4.37 -8.06 11.51
CA VAL A 81 4.71 -7.20 12.64
C VAL A 81 6.23 -7.04 12.74
N ILE A 82 6.67 -5.79 12.83
CA ILE A 82 8.07 -5.41 13.02
C ILE A 82 8.26 -4.47 14.22
N ASN A 83 9.47 -4.40 14.75
CA ASN A 83 9.91 -3.38 15.70
C ASN A 83 10.41 -2.12 14.98
N THR A 84 10.95 -1.17 15.74
CA THR A 84 11.47 0.13 15.25
C THR A 84 12.74 0.00 14.41
N THR A 85 13.43 -1.15 14.46
CA THR A 85 14.65 -1.48 13.70
C THR A 85 14.39 -2.49 12.57
N PHE A 86 13.15 -2.59 12.09
CA PHE A 86 12.72 -3.46 10.97
C PHE A 86 12.79 -4.97 11.24
N GLN A 87 13.05 -5.40 12.47
CA GLN A 87 13.08 -6.82 12.82
C GLN A 87 11.68 -7.36 13.09
N THR A 88 11.46 -8.61 12.71
CA THR A 88 10.27 -9.37 13.12
C THR A 88 10.45 -9.96 14.54
N ASN A 89 9.57 -10.87 14.95
CA ASN A 89 9.79 -11.65 16.18
C ASN A 89 11.01 -12.58 16.11
N ASP A 90 11.47 -12.92 14.91
CA ASP A 90 12.79 -13.53 14.71
C ASP A 90 13.83 -12.42 14.49
N PRO A 91 14.88 -12.33 15.33
CA PRO A 91 15.87 -11.25 15.26
C PRO A 91 16.75 -11.28 14.00
N TYR A 92 16.75 -12.38 13.25
CA TYR A 92 17.51 -12.52 12.00
C TYR A 92 16.66 -12.25 10.76
N ILE A 93 15.36 -12.02 10.93
CA ILE A 93 14.43 -11.73 9.84
C ILE A 93 14.02 -10.26 9.92
N PHE A 94 14.39 -9.52 8.88
CA PHE A 94 14.06 -8.11 8.69
C PHE A 94 12.99 -7.97 7.62
N ALA A 95 12.11 -6.99 7.79
CA ALA A 95 11.09 -6.69 6.81
C ALA A 95 10.80 -5.19 6.72
N GLY A 96 10.42 -4.75 5.51
CA GLY A 96 10.04 -3.38 5.23
C GLY A 96 8.99 -3.28 4.14
N GLY A 97 8.49 -2.06 3.91
CA GLY A 97 7.50 -1.78 2.87
C GLY A 97 6.05 -2.13 3.28
N SER A 98 5.14 -2.09 2.32
CA SER A 98 3.68 -2.15 2.55
C SER A 98 3.16 -3.48 3.13
N LEU A 99 3.99 -4.51 3.21
CA LEU A 99 3.68 -5.77 3.89
C LEU A 99 3.72 -5.61 5.43
N THR A 100 4.45 -4.63 5.93
CA THR A 100 4.80 -4.51 7.33
C THR A 100 3.92 -3.53 8.09
N LYS A 101 3.82 -3.74 9.41
CA LYS A 101 3.33 -2.75 10.37
C LYS A 101 4.17 -2.80 11.64
N TYR A 102 4.20 -1.70 12.37
CA TYR A 102 4.84 -1.68 13.69
C TYR A 102 4.03 -2.48 14.72
N ALA A 103 4.72 -3.02 15.73
CA ALA A 103 4.09 -3.68 16.87
C ALA A 103 3.06 -2.76 17.55
N GLY A 104 1.87 -3.27 17.86
CA GLY A 104 0.73 -2.45 18.32
C GLY A 104 1.00 -1.65 19.58
N ARG A 105 1.86 -2.16 20.47
CA ARG A 105 2.33 -1.45 21.68
C ARG A 105 3.04 -0.13 21.41
N LEU A 106 3.52 0.10 20.18
CA LEU A 106 4.19 1.34 19.77
C LEU A 106 3.20 2.45 19.38
N TYR A 107 1.89 2.14 19.23
CA TYR A 107 0.86 3.08 18.77
C TYR A 107 1.28 3.88 17.52
N ALA A 108 1.98 3.20 16.60
CA ALA A 108 2.75 3.79 15.52
C ALA A 108 2.11 3.61 14.13
N ASP A 109 0.80 3.36 14.05
CA ASP A 109 0.12 3.04 12.77
C ASP A 109 0.29 4.14 11.70
N LYS A 110 0.38 5.41 12.13
CA LYS A 110 0.64 6.55 11.23
C LYS A 110 2.02 6.48 10.55
N TYR A 111 2.95 5.70 11.10
CA TYR A 111 4.30 5.50 10.58
C TYR A 111 4.42 4.26 9.69
N ASN A 112 3.34 3.50 9.46
CA ASN A 112 3.40 2.29 8.64
C ASN A 112 3.97 2.59 7.24
N HIS A 113 4.89 1.74 6.79
CA HIS A 113 5.69 1.97 5.58
C HIS A 113 4.87 2.12 4.30
N CYS A 114 3.62 1.65 4.25
CA CYS A 114 2.72 1.86 3.10
C CYS A 114 2.44 3.33 2.80
N TYR A 115 2.64 4.23 3.77
CA TYR A 115 2.44 5.66 3.64
C TYR A 115 3.70 6.44 3.26
N TYR A 116 4.82 5.76 3.00
CA TYR A 116 6.13 6.39 2.83
C TYR A 116 6.86 5.90 1.58
N ASN A 117 7.88 6.65 1.18
CA ASN A 117 8.69 6.34 0.02
C ASN A 117 9.49 5.04 0.24
N ALA A 118 9.24 4.02 -0.60
CA ALA A 118 9.87 2.70 -0.45
C ALA A 118 11.40 2.74 -0.55
N VAL A 119 11.98 3.67 -1.32
CA VAL A 119 13.44 3.83 -1.44
C VAL A 119 14.03 4.37 -0.14
N GLU A 120 13.34 5.32 0.51
CA GLU A 120 13.76 5.82 1.84
C GLU A 120 13.64 4.74 2.91
N VAL A 121 12.52 4.02 2.94
CA VAL A 121 12.29 2.90 3.86
C VAL A 121 13.38 1.83 3.71
N GLY A 122 13.66 1.41 2.47
CA GLY A 122 14.72 0.42 2.20
C GLY A 122 16.10 0.92 2.59
N GLY A 123 16.40 2.20 2.37
CA GLY A 123 17.66 2.81 2.78
C GLY A 123 17.85 2.82 4.31
N LYS A 124 16.80 3.14 5.06
CA LYS A 124 16.82 3.08 6.53
C LYS A 124 16.96 1.65 7.05
N MET A 125 16.23 0.70 6.45
CA MET A 125 16.36 -0.71 6.79
C MET A 125 17.78 -1.23 6.54
N ALA A 126 18.40 -0.86 5.42
CA ALA A 126 19.77 -1.24 5.11
C ALA A 126 20.77 -0.71 6.16
N GLN A 127 20.56 0.51 6.67
CA GLN A 127 21.39 1.06 7.74
C GLN A 127 21.29 0.23 9.03
N GLU A 128 20.08 -0.22 9.41
CA GLU A 128 19.92 -1.10 10.58
C GLU A 128 20.55 -2.47 10.38
N VAL A 129 20.42 -3.05 9.19
CA VAL A 129 21.07 -4.35 8.86
C VAL A 129 22.59 -4.23 8.89
N LEU A 130 23.16 -3.14 8.36
CA LEU A 130 24.62 -2.93 8.34
C LEU A 130 25.23 -2.89 9.74
N LYS A 131 24.52 -2.36 10.75
CA LYS A 131 25.00 -2.34 12.14
C LYS A 131 25.27 -3.74 12.72
N ILE A 132 24.67 -4.78 12.14
CA ILE A 132 24.87 -6.17 12.57
C ILE A 132 26.18 -6.72 12.03
N TRP A 133 26.62 -6.21 10.87
CA TRP A 133 27.81 -6.70 10.16
C TRP A 133 29.02 -5.78 10.30
N ASP A 134 28.85 -4.58 10.84
CA ASP A 134 29.95 -3.67 11.11
C ASP A 134 30.67 -4.08 12.41
N PRO A 135 31.91 -4.60 12.33
CA PRO A 135 32.67 -5.01 13.51
C PRO A 135 33.11 -3.82 14.39
N THR A 136 32.94 -2.58 13.92
CA THR A 136 33.30 -1.36 14.66
C THR A 136 32.13 -0.79 15.47
N VAL A 137 30.91 -1.26 15.22
CA VAL A 137 29.72 -0.90 15.99
C VAL A 137 29.65 -1.79 17.22
N GLU A 138 29.58 -1.19 18.41
CA GLU A 138 29.34 -1.96 19.62
C GLU A 138 28.04 -2.75 19.45
N PRO A 139 28.03 -4.07 19.67
CA PRO A 139 26.82 -4.85 19.51
C PRO A 139 25.80 -4.35 20.53
N THR A 140 24.77 -3.64 20.06
CA THR A 140 23.62 -3.27 20.87
C THR A 140 23.16 -4.53 21.59
N ARG A 141 23.03 -4.51 22.91
CA ARG A 141 22.65 -5.68 23.70
C ARG A 141 21.39 -6.28 23.11
N ARG A 142 21.53 -7.45 22.46
CA ARG A 142 20.43 -8.17 21.82
C ARG A 142 19.36 -8.41 22.88
N GLY A 143 18.20 -7.78 22.71
CA GLY A 143 17.07 -7.90 23.63
C GLY A 143 16.81 -6.69 24.53
N GLU A 144 17.60 -5.62 24.46
CA GLU A 144 17.12 -4.34 24.99
C GLU A 144 15.99 -3.86 24.09
N THR A 145 14.79 -3.86 24.65
CA THR A 145 13.56 -3.38 24.04
C THR A 145 13.75 -1.92 23.64
N LEU A 146 14.12 -1.67 22.37
CA LEU A 146 14.09 -0.35 21.72
C LEU A 146 12.64 0.16 21.53
N ASP A 147 11.69 -0.41 22.27
CA ASP A 147 10.25 -0.13 22.19
C ASP A 147 9.88 1.25 22.75
N ASN A 148 10.82 1.93 23.40
CA ASN A 148 10.69 3.33 23.82
C ASN A 148 11.21 4.32 22.76
N ILE A 149 11.71 3.84 21.63
CA ILE A 149 12.24 4.69 20.55
C ILE A 149 11.14 4.85 19.51
N LEU A 150 10.89 6.09 19.09
CA LEU A 150 9.98 6.37 17.99
C LEU A 150 10.49 5.70 16.70
N PRO A 151 9.59 5.18 15.84
CA PRO A 151 9.98 4.71 14.52
C PRO A 151 10.79 5.75 13.73
N HIS A 152 11.57 5.28 12.77
CA HIS A 152 12.30 6.15 11.86
C HIS A 152 11.36 7.18 11.21
N THR A 153 11.81 8.43 11.16
CA THR A 153 11.12 9.49 10.42
C THR A 153 11.47 9.38 8.93
N PHE A 154 10.45 9.48 8.09
CA PHE A 154 10.55 9.45 6.63
C PHE A 154 10.06 10.78 6.07
N THR A 155 10.84 11.37 5.16
CA THR A 155 10.66 12.74 4.68
C THR A 155 10.56 12.84 3.17
N LYS A 156 10.96 11.80 2.44
CA LYS A 156 10.91 11.82 0.98
C LYS A 156 9.45 11.76 0.49
N PRO A 157 9.09 12.53 -0.55
CA PRO A 157 7.76 12.48 -1.12
C PRO A 157 7.49 11.12 -1.76
N LEU A 158 6.21 10.76 -1.85
CA LEU A 158 5.79 9.70 -2.76
C LEU A 158 5.61 10.34 -4.15
N VAL A 159 6.25 9.74 -5.14
CA VAL A 159 6.22 10.25 -6.51
C VAL A 159 5.66 9.16 -7.41
N ILE A 160 4.53 9.45 -8.04
CA ILE A 160 3.92 8.62 -9.07
C ILE A 160 4.14 9.35 -10.38
N ASN A 161 4.78 8.68 -11.32
CA ASN A 161 4.90 9.18 -12.69
C ASN A 161 4.56 8.07 -13.68
N CYS A 162 3.97 8.45 -14.80
CA CYS A 162 3.75 7.55 -15.92
C CYS A 162 3.54 8.36 -17.20
N GLN A 163 3.67 7.69 -18.35
CA GLN A 163 3.23 8.25 -19.61
C GLN A 163 1.82 7.72 -19.91
N LEU A 164 0.86 8.63 -20.03
CA LEU A 164 -0.49 8.32 -20.49
C LEU A 164 -0.47 8.10 -22.01
N PRO A 165 -1.51 7.45 -22.57
CA PRO A 165 -1.70 7.40 -24.02
C PRO A 165 -1.56 8.79 -24.65
N GLY A 166 -1.13 8.88 -25.91
CA GLY A 166 -0.94 10.18 -26.57
C GLY A 166 0.33 10.94 -26.16
N LYS A 167 1.31 10.27 -25.51
CA LYS A 167 2.61 10.84 -25.10
C LYS A 167 2.51 11.94 -24.03
N ILE A 168 1.45 11.92 -23.23
CA ILE A 168 1.28 12.88 -22.12
C ILE A 168 2.01 12.34 -20.89
N ASN A 169 2.88 13.15 -20.29
CA ASN A 169 3.58 12.76 -19.07
C ASN A 169 2.76 13.19 -17.85
N PHE A 170 2.41 12.22 -17.00
CA PHE A 170 1.73 12.45 -15.74
C PHE A 170 2.73 12.39 -14.58
N LEU A 171 2.64 13.36 -13.68
CA LEU A 171 3.40 13.43 -12.45
C LEU A 171 2.47 13.80 -11.29
N HIS A 172 2.49 12.98 -10.24
CA HIS A 172 1.76 13.21 -9.02
C HIS A 172 2.71 13.05 -7.83
N VAL A 173 2.87 14.13 -7.08
CA VAL A 173 3.75 14.19 -5.91
C VAL A 173 2.89 14.33 -4.67
N LEU A 174 3.12 13.45 -3.71
CA LEU A 174 2.37 13.36 -2.45
C LEU A 174 3.32 13.57 -1.28
N LYS A 175 2.84 14.27 -0.25
CA LYS A 175 3.54 14.40 1.03
C LYS A 175 3.68 13.01 1.68
N PRO A 176 4.81 12.70 2.35
CA PRO A 176 4.94 11.49 3.15
C PRO A 176 3.91 11.45 4.29
N GLY A 177 3.40 10.26 4.58
CA GLY A 177 2.47 10.00 5.68
C GLY A 177 1.05 9.69 5.23
N VAL A 178 0.18 9.51 6.23
CA VAL A 178 -1.23 9.15 6.01
C VAL A 178 -1.93 10.24 5.19
N ILE A 179 -2.50 9.87 4.05
CA ILE A 179 -3.31 10.77 3.25
C ILE A 179 -4.68 10.87 3.90
N VAL A 180 -4.97 12.02 4.50
CA VAL A 180 -6.28 12.33 5.07
C VAL A 180 -7.03 13.22 4.09
N PRO A 181 -8.30 12.93 3.75
CA PRO A 181 -9.10 13.82 2.92
C PRO A 181 -9.16 15.23 3.53
N ILE A 182 -9.01 16.27 2.71
CA ILE A 182 -9.00 17.68 3.16
C ILE A 182 -10.21 18.01 4.05
N GLN A 183 -11.38 17.48 3.72
CA GLN A 183 -12.61 17.68 4.50
C GLN A 183 -12.48 17.19 5.95
N ALA A 184 -11.77 16.09 6.18
CA ALA A 184 -11.52 15.55 7.51
C ALA A 184 -10.45 16.37 8.26
N VAL A 185 -9.50 16.99 7.56
CA VAL A 185 -8.50 17.88 8.15
C VAL A 185 -9.15 19.19 8.62
N ILE A 186 -10.02 19.80 7.80
CA ILE A 186 -10.73 21.04 8.13
C ILE A 186 -11.62 20.87 9.37
N GLN A 187 -12.26 19.71 9.51
CA GLN A 187 -13.08 19.40 10.70
C GLN A 187 -12.25 19.23 11.97
N GLN A 188 -10.99 18.78 11.86
CA GLN A 188 -10.09 18.61 13.01
C GLN A 188 -9.46 19.92 13.48
N GLU A 189 -9.24 20.90 12.59
CA GLU A 189 -8.73 22.24 12.96
C GLU A 189 -9.81 23.18 13.53
N SER A 190 -11.08 22.76 13.48
CA SER A 190 -12.23 23.54 13.98
C SER A 190 -12.55 23.27 15.47
N TYR A 191 -11.65 22.62 16.20
CA TYR A 191 -11.79 22.24 17.61
C TYR A 191 -10.50 22.54 18.37
#